data_AF-A0A453P344-F1
#
_entry.id   AF-A0A453P344-F1
#
_cell.length_a   1.000
_cell.length_b   1.000
_cell.length_c   1.000
_cell.angle_alpha   90.00
_cell.angle_beta   90.00
_cell.angle_gamma   90.00
#
_symmetry.space_group_name_H-M   'P 1'
#
loop_
_entity.id
_entity.type
_entity.pdbx_description
1 polymer ?
#
loop_
_entity_poly.entity_id
_entity_poly.type
_entity_poly.pdbx_seq_one_letter_code
_entity_poly.pdbx_strand_id
1 'polypeptide(L)' 'DAVVAPADPRLQGISDAIRVVPHFPKQGIMFNDITTLLLRPGVFKDAVDMFVERYRGMGIAAVAG' A
#
# COMPACT_ATOMS: atom_id res chain seq x y z
N ASP A 1 23.93 15.83 -1.57
CA ASP A 1 22.49 16.15 -1.67
C ASP A 1 21.83 15.34 -2.77
N ALA A 2 21.33 14.16 -2.41
CA ALA A 2 20.51 13.36 -3.32
C ALA A 2 19.13 14.01 -3.39
N VAL A 3 18.74 14.51 -4.56
CA VAL A 3 17.40 15.00 -4.83
C VAL A 3 16.44 13.83 -4.57
N VAL A 4 15.72 13.88 -3.45
CA VAL A 4 14.64 12.93 -3.16
C VAL A 4 13.59 13.16 -4.24
N ALA A 5 13.37 12.15 -5.09
CA ALA A 5 12.30 12.21 -6.08
C ALA A 5 10.97 12.52 -5.37
N PRO A 6 10.10 13.36 -5.95
CA PRO A 6 8.84 13.70 -5.32
C PRO A 6 8.04 12.43 -5.02
N ALA A 7 7.41 12.40 -3.85
CA ALA A 7 6.55 11.30 -3.45
C ALA A 7 5.42 11.12 -4.47
N ASP A 8 5.09 9.87 -4.80
CA ASP A 8 4.00 9.56 -5.72
C ASP A 8 2.67 10.15 -5.18
N PRO A 9 1.92 10.92 -5.97
CA PRO A 9 0.71 11.60 -5.50
C PRO A 9 -0.38 10.62 -5.02
N ARG A 10 -0.32 9.35 -5.43
CA ARG A 10 -1.27 8.30 -4.99
C ARG A 10 -1.08 7.89 -3.52
N LEU A 11 0.09 8.14 -2.94
CA LEU A 11 0.46 7.67 -1.59
C LEU A 11 -0.49 8.15 -0.49
N GLN A 12 -0.94 9.40 -0.58
CA GLN A 12 -1.84 9.95 0.43
C GLN A 12 -3.20 9.23 0.40
N GLY A 13 -3.78 9.04 -0.80
CA GLY A 13 -5.06 8.34 -0.96
C GLY A 13 -5.01 6.89 -0.48
N ILE A 14 -3.89 6.19 -0.71
CA ILE A 14 -3.67 4.83 -0.21
C ILE A 14 -3.57 4.81 1.31
N SER A 15 -2.81 5.73 1.89
CA SER A 15 -2.60 5.82 3.35
C SER A 15 -3.92 6.13 4.08
N ASP A 16 -4.69 7.07 3.56
CA ASP A 16 -5.99 7.48 4.11
C ASP A 16 -7.06 6.37 4.00
N ALA A 17 -6.86 5.40 3.10
CA ALA A 17 -7.75 4.26 2.96
C ALA A 17 -7.44 3.12 3.96
N ILE A 18 -6.36 3.19 4.74
CA ILE A 18 -6.00 2.18 5.75
C ILE A 18 -6.44 2.66 7.12
N ARG A 19 -7.21 1.82 7.83
CA ARG A 19 -7.69 2.11 9.18
C ARG A 19 -6.76 1.52 10.22
N VAL A 20 -6.55 2.24 11.32
CA VAL A 20 -5.84 1.70 12.49
C VAL A 20 -6.83 1.16 13.52
N VAL A 21 -6.62 -0.07 13.98
CA VAL A 21 -7.38 -0.75 15.03
C VAL A 21 -6.46 -0.95 16.24
N PRO A 22 -6.67 -0.17 17.33
CA PRO A 22 -5.83 -0.32 18.51
C PRO A 22 -6.12 -1.65 19.23
N HIS A 23 -5.06 -2.23 19.79
CA HIS A 23 -5.06 -3.40 20.66
C HIS A 23 -5.63 -4.69 20.05
N PHE A 24 -5.53 -4.82 18.73
CA PHE A 24 -5.91 -6.03 17.98
C PHE A 24 -4.69 -6.72 17.37
N PRO A 25 -4.61 -8.08 17.37
CA PRO A 25 -5.49 -9.02 18.06
C PRO A 25 -5.18 -9.14 19.56
N LYS A 26 -4.15 -8.44 20.04
CA LYS A 26 -3.70 -8.42 21.44
C LYS A 26 -3.36 -7.00 21.87
N GLN A 27 -3.41 -6.75 23.17
CA GLN A 27 -3.04 -5.47 23.77
C GLN A 27 -1.64 -5.02 23.36
N GLY A 28 -1.48 -3.71 23.16
CA GLY A 28 -0.24 -3.08 22.70
C GLY A 28 0.02 -3.07 21.19
N ILE A 29 -0.80 -3.71 20.36
CA ILE A 29 -0.64 -3.71 18.88
C ILE A 29 -1.53 -2.62 18.24
N MET A 30 -1.00 -1.86 17.27
CA MET A 30 -1.80 -0.99 16.40
C MET A 30 -1.96 -1.70 15.05
N PHE A 31 -3.10 -2.34 14.82
CA PHE A 31 -3.32 -3.14 13.62
C PHE A 31 -3.79 -2.28 12.45
N ASN A 32 -3.09 -2.36 11.33
CA ASN A 32 -3.48 -1.69 10.08
C ASN A 32 -4.45 -2.58 9.31
N ASP A 33 -5.73 -2.25 9.42
CA ASP A 33 -6.80 -2.91 8.70
C ASP A 33 -6.88 -2.40 7.25
N ILE A 34 -6.39 -3.23 6.32
CA ILE A 34 -6.40 -2.94 4.89
C ILE A 34 -7.74 -3.25 4.23
N THR A 35 -8.73 -3.83 4.93
CA THR A 35 -10.01 -4.19 4.30
C THR A 35 -10.73 -2.97 3.74
N THR A 36 -10.55 -1.80 4.37
CA THR A 36 -11.08 -0.52 3.87
C THR A 36 -10.42 -0.04 2.58
N LEU A 37 -9.13 -0.37 2.37
CA LEU A 37 -8.45 -0.15 1.08
C LEU A 37 -9.00 -1.11 0.02
N LEU A 38 -9.14 -2.40 0.35
CA LEU A 38 -9.63 -3.42 -0.59
C LEU A 38 -11.06 -3.12 -1.08
N LEU A 39 -11.89 -2.48 -0.26
CA LEU A 39 -13.26 -2.07 -0.61
C LEU A 39 -13.34 -0.79 -1.47
N ARG A 40 -12.21 -0.14 -1.80
CA ARG A 40 -12.15 1.07 -2.64
C ARG A 40 -11.44 0.77 -3.96
N PRO A 41 -12.16 0.37 -5.03
CA PRO A 41 -11.55 -0.16 -6.25
C PRO A 41 -10.49 0.73 -6.89
N GLY A 42 -10.72 2.05 -6.95
CA GLY A 42 -9.76 3.00 -7.52
C GLY A 42 -8.45 3.08 -6.73
N VAL A 43 -8.56 3.24 -5.41
CA VAL A 43 -7.37 3.36 -4.53
C VAL A 43 -6.63 2.02 -4.42
N PHE A 44 -7.36 0.90 -4.42
CA PHE A 44 -6.74 -0.42 -4.46
C PHE A 44 -5.98 -0.64 -5.77
N LYS A 45 -6.54 -0.22 -6.90
CA LYS A 45 -5.84 -0.25 -8.18
C LYS A 45 -4.56 0.60 -8.13
N ASP A 46 -4.62 1.81 -7.57
CA ASP A 46 -3.44 2.67 -7.41
C ASP A 46 -2.32 1.96 -6.63
N ALA A 47 -2.64 1.28 -5.53
CA ALA A 47 -1.67 0.53 -4.75
C ALA A 47 -1.05 -0.63 -5.54
N VAL A 48 -1.85 -1.39 -6.29
CA VAL A 48 -1.36 -2.49 -7.14
C VAL A 48 -0.49 -1.97 -8.28
N ASP A 49 -0.94 -0.90 -8.95
CA ASP A 49 -0.21 -0.27 -10.06
C ASP A 49 1.19 0.16 -9.63
N MET A 50 1.33 0.76 -8.44
CA MET A 50 2.64 1.15 -7.90
C MET A 50 3.60 -0.03 -7.79
N PHE A 51 3.14 -1.21 -7.35
CA PHE A 51 3.97 -2.42 -7.34
C PHE A 51 4.30 -2.88 -8.77
N VAL A 52 3.30 -2.96 -9.64
CA VAL A 52 3.48 -3.42 -11.03
C VAL A 52 4.47 -2.53 -11.78
N GLU A 53 4.33 -1.20 -11.67
CA GLU A 53 5.23 -0.21 -12.28
C GLU A 53 6.65 -0.38 -11.78
N ARG A 54 6.83 -0.55 -10.47
CA ARG A 54 8.14 -0.74 -9.86
C ARG A 54 8.87 -1.98 -10.38
N TYR A 55 8.14 -3.09 -10.59
CA TYR A 55 8.73 -4.35 -11.02
C TYR A 55 8.63 -4.61 -12.52
N ARG A 56 8.05 -3.68 -13.29
CA ARG A 56 7.86 -3.80 -14.73
C ARG A 56 9.21 -4.01 -15.44
N GLY A 57 9.28 -4.99 -16.32
CA GLY A 57 10.47 -5.28 -17.12
C GLY A 57 11.60 -6.01 -16.38
N MET A 58 11.43 -6.35 -15.10
CA MET A 58 12.46 -7.04 -14.31
C MET A 58 12.48 -8.56 -14.50
N GLY A 59 11.61 -9.13 -15.33
CA GLY A 59 11.57 -10.57 -15.59
C GLY A 59 11.15 -11.41 -14.37
N ILE A 60 10.25 -10.88 -13.52
CA ILE A 60 9.72 -11.61 -12.36
C ILE A 60 9.05 -12.91 -12.81
N ALA A 61 9.59 -14.04 -12.35
CA ALA A 61 9.12 -15.38 -12.73
C ALA A 61 7.95 -15.89 -11.87
N ALA A 62 7.82 -15.39 -10.63
CA ALA A 62 6.76 -15.76 -9.70
C ALA A 62 6.55 -14.67 -8.63
N VAL A 63 5.35 -14.66 -8.03
CA VAL A 63 5.00 -13.87 -6.84
C VAL A 63 4.49 -14.84 -5.78
N ALA A 64 5.05 -14.80 -4.57
CA ALA A 64 4.57 -15.56 -3.42
C ALA A 64 3.76 -14.64 -2.50
N GLY A 65 2.64 -15.14 -1.97
CA GLY A 65 1.72 -14.42 -1.09
C GLY A 65 1.50 -15.16 0.22
#